data_AF-A0A2I1DYN9-F1
#
_entry.id   AF-A0A2I1DYN9-F1
#
_cell.length_a   1.000
_cell.length_b   1.000
_cell.length_c   1.000
_cell.angle_alpha   90.00
_cell.angle_beta   90.00
_cell.angle_gamma   90.00
#
_symmetry.space_group_name_H-M   'P 1'
#
loop_
_entity.id
_entity.type
_entity.pdbx_description
1 polymer ?
#
loop_
_entity_poly.entity_id
_entity_poly.type
_entity_poly.pdbx_seq_one_letter_code
_entity_poly.pdbx_strand_id
1 'polypeptide(L)'
;MEIPKYNGTCHPNEYVKQMRAYCKINRITSEPDILELCILMINSSIYIPEGIDNLDKLVRALSSHPTFSIFKDSCKRKLQV
;
A
#
# COMPACT_ATOMS: atom_id res chain seq x y z
N MET A 1 -7.96 3.83 -15.33
CA MET A 1 -7.20 2.97 -14.41
C MET A 1 -8.05 2.80 -13.18
N GLU A 2 -8.30 1.56 -12.74
CA GLU A 2 -8.98 1.33 -11.47
C GLU A 2 -8.14 1.86 -10.30
N ILE A 3 -8.80 2.32 -9.24
CA ILE A 3 -8.09 2.80 -8.06
C ILE A 3 -7.34 1.64 -7.38
N PRO A 4 -6.02 1.75 -7.15
CA PRO A 4 -5.25 0.71 -6.49
C PRO A 4 -5.76 0.43 -5.08
N LYS A 5 -5.82 -0.84 -4.68
CA LYS A 5 -6.22 -1.27 -3.34
C LYS A 5 -5.10 -2.07 -2.69
N TYR A 6 -4.91 -1.90 -1.38
CA TYR A 6 -3.95 -2.70 -0.63
C TYR A 6 -4.65 -3.77 0.21
N ASN A 7 -4.28 -5.03 0.00
CA ASN A 7 -4.85 -6.18 0.71
C ASN A 7 -3.75 -7.18 1.19
N GLY A 8 -2.49 -6.74 1.26
CA GLY A 8 -1.36 -7.59 1.68
C GLY A 8 -0.81 -8.52 0.60
N THR A 9 -1.38 -8.56 -0.61
CA THR A 9 -0.93 -9.47 -1.68
C THR A 9 0.18 -8.91 -2.58
N CYS A 10 0.55 -7.64 -2.38
CA CYS A 10 1.66 -6.97 -3.08
C CYS A 10 2.61 -6.29 -2.08
N HIS A 11 3.80 -5.93 -2.55
CA HIS A 11 4.75 -5.16 -1.75
C HIS A 11 4.19 -3.74 -1.49
N PRO A 12 4.25 -3.19 -0.26
CA PRO A 12 3.76 -1.84 0.04
C PRO A 12 4.31 -0.75 -0.88
N ASN A 13 5.61 -0.79 -1.22
CA ASN A 13 6.18 0.14 -2.23
C ASN A 13 5.53 0.02 -3.61
N GLU A 14 5.17 -1.18 -4.04
CA GLU A 14 4.51 -1.37 -5.34
C GLU A 14 3.10 -0.80 -5.32
N TYR A 15 2.38 -0.98 -4.21
CA TYR A 15 1.10 -0.32 -3.99
C TYR A 15 1.20 1.21 -4.02
N VAL A 16 2.13 1.81 -3.27
CA VAL A 16 2.34 3.27 -3.25
C VAL A 16 2.72 3.79 -4.64
N LYS A 17 3.55 3.05 -5.39
CA LYS A 17 3.91 3.40 -6.77
C LYS A 17 2.69 3.41 -7.69
N GLN A 18 1.83 2.39 -7.61
CA GLN A 18 0.58 2.35 -8.37
C GLN A 18 -0.35 3.48 -7.97
N MET A 19 -0.45 3.80 -6.67
CA MET A 19 -1.27 4.91 -6.20
C MET A 19 -0.75 6.25 -6.69
N ARG A 20 0.58 6.48 -6.68
CA ARG A 20 1.19 7.69 -7.27
C ARG A 20 0.90 7.80 -8.76
N ALA A 21 0.94 6.70 -9.52
CA ALA A 21 0.57 6.71 -10.93
C ALA A 21 -0.91 7.08 -11.13
N TYR A 22 -1.82 6.49 -10.34
CA TYR A 22 -3.23 6.83 -10.34
C TYR A 22 -3.45 8.32 -10.01
N CYS A 23 -2.83 8.81 -8.94
CA CYS A 23 -2.93 10.21 -8.50
C CYS A 23 -2.44 11.17 -9.58
N LYS A 24 -1.30 10.88 -10.22
CA LYS A 24 -0.74 11.69 -11.30
C LYS A 24 -1.68 11.78 -12.51
N ILE A 25 -2.30 10.66 -12.90
CA ILE A 25 -3.28 10.65 -14.01
C ILE A 25 -4.52 11.49 -13.66
N ASN A 26 -4.96 11.44 -12.41
CA ASN A 26 -6.14 12.16 -11.92
C ASN A 26 -5.83 13.57 -11.36
N ARG A 27 -4.61 14.08 -11.58
CA ARG A 27 -4.16 15.40 -11.14
C ARG A 27 -4.25 15.65 -9.62
N ILE A 28 -4.13 14.58 -8.83
CA ILE A 28 -3.93 14.65 -7.38
C ILE A 28 -2.43 14.76 -7.14
N THR A 29 -1.97 15.91 -6.66
CA THR A 29 -0.53 16.24 -6.57
C THR A 29 -0.05 16.55 -5.15
N SER A 30 -0.96 16.81 -4.21
CA SER A 30 -0.66 17.06 -2.80
C SER A 30 -0.23 15.77 -2.11
N GLU A 31 0.92 15.77 -1.44
CA GLU A 31 1.39 14.61 -0.67
C GLU A 31 0.39 14.20 0.45
N PRO A 32 -0.21 15.13 1.22
CA PRO A 32 -1.30 14.82 2.14
C PRO A 32 -2.49 14.10 1.47
N ASP A 33 -2.96 14.58 0.33
CA ASP A 33 -4.12 13.99 -0.35
C ASP A 33 -3.79 12.58 -0.88
N ILE A 34 -2.56 12.39 -1.39
CA ILE A 34 -2.08 11.08 -1.83
C ILE A 34 -2.00 10.11 -0.64
N LEU A 35 -1.51 10.57 0.51
CA LEU A 35 -1.43 9.77 1.72
C LEU A 35 -2.82 9.38 2.23
N GLU A 36 -3.74 10.34 2.33
CA GLU A 36 -5.12 10.12 2.73
C GLU A 36 -5.79 9.09 1.82
N LEU A 37 -5.63 9.24 0.50
CA LEU A 37 -6.16 8.29 -0.46
C LEU A 37 -5.53 6.89 -0.32
N CYS A 38 -4.23 6.80 -0.04
CA CYS A 38 -3.60 5.51 0.25
C CYS A 38 -4.27 4.85 1.47
N ILE A 39 -4.48 5.60 2.55
CA ILE A 39 -5.07 5.07 3.78
C ILE A 39 -6.52 4.60 3.53
N LEU A 40 -7.33 5.38 2.82
CA LEU A 40 -8.72 5.04 2.47
C LEU A 40 -8.85 3.77 1.62
N MET A 41 -7.82 3.45 0.83
CA MET A 41 -7.85 2.32 -0.11
C MET A 41 -7.18 1.05 0.42
N ILE A 42 -6.87 1.02 1.71
CA ILE A 42 -6.42 -0.19 2.42
C ILE A 42 -7.65 -1.03 2.81
N ASN A 43 -7.53 -2.35 2.68
CA ASN A 43 -8.57 -3.27 3.13
C ASN A 43 -8.85 -3.06 4.62
N SER A 44 -10.13 -2.95 4.99
CA SER A 44 -10.57 -2.65 6.37
C SER A 44 -10.12 -3.68 7.41
N SER A 45 -9.69 -4.88 7.00
CA SER A 45 -9.12 -5.89 7.90
C SER A 45 -7.66 -5.63 8.28
N ILE A 46 -7.01 -4.62 7.69
CA ILE A 46 -5.63 -4.22 7.95
C ILE A 46 -5.66 -2.97 8.82
N TYR A 47 -5.29 -3.11 10.08
CA TYR A 47 -5.23 -1.97 11.00
C TYR A 47 -4.03 -1.08 10.66
N ILE A 48 -4.28 0.22 10.58
CA ILE A 48 -3.25 1.25 10.39
C ILE A 48 -3.13 2.05 11.69
N PRO A 49 -1.93 2.13 12.30
CA PRO A 49 -1.70 2.94 13.48
C PRO A 49 -2.03 4.42 13.25
N GLU A 50 -2.36 5.14 14.33
CA GLU A 50 -2.44 6.59 14.29
C GLU A 50 -1.05 7.23 14.05
N GLY A 51 -1.02 8.50 13.62
CA GLY A 51 0.23 9.26 13.46
C GLY A 51 1.03 8.93 12.19
N ILE A 52 0.41 8.26 11.21
CA ILE A 52 0.97 8.11 9.86
C ILE A 52 0.81 9.43 9.12
N ASP A 53 1.88 10.21 9.03
CA ASP A 53 1.91 11.55 8.42
C ASP A 53 2.66 11.60 7.08
N ASN A 54 3.19 10.46 6.61
CA ASN A 54 3.85 10.36 5.31
C ASN A 54 3.83 8.91 4.77
N LEU A 55 4.08 8.78 3.47
CA LEU A 55 4.04 7.50 2.75
C LEU A 55 5.14 6.52 3.19
N ASP A 56 6.30 7.00 3.65
CA ASP A 56 7.36 6.12 4.14
C ASP A 56 6.96 5.44 5.47
N LYS A 57 6.31 6.19 6.38
CA LYS A 57 5.72 5.62 7.60
C LYS A 57 4.62 4.63 7.25
N LEU A 58 3.78 4.93 6.26
CA LEU A 58 2.75 4.01 5.79
C LEU A 58 3.37 2.70 5.27
N VAL A 59 4.38 2.78 4.42
CA VAL A 59 5.11 1.60 3.88
C VAL A 59 5.68 0.75 5.01
N ARG A 60 6.30 1.37 6.02
CA ARG A 60 6.86 0.67 7.18
C ARG A 60 5.78 0.00 8.02
N ALA A 61 4.66 0.67 8.25
CA ALA A 61 3.51 0.12 8.98
C ALA A 61 2.94 -1.11 8.25
N LEU A 62 2.69 -0.99 6.94
CA LEU A 62 2.20 -2.08 6.11
C LEU A 62 3.18 -3.26 6.04
N SER A 63 4.49 -2.98 5.95
CA SER A 63 5.54 -4.02 5.92
C SER A 63 5.69 -4.75 7.26
N SER A 64 5.27 -4.12 8.36
CA SER A 64 5.32 -4.70 9.71
C SER A 64 4.02 -5.43 10.08
N HIS A 65 2.94 -5.21 9.34
CA HIS A 65 1.65 -5.85 9.59
C HIS A 65 1.68 -7.36 9.24
N PRO A 66 1.02 -8.24 10.02
CA PRO A 66 1.02 -9.69 9.77
C PRO A 66 0.57 -10.09 8.36
N THR A 67 -0.33 -9.34 7.73
CA THR A 67 -0.81 -9.62 6.36
C THR A 67 0.27 -9.52 5.30
N PHE A 68 1.41 -8.86 5.58
CA PHE A 68 2.52 -8.83 4.63
C PHE A 68 3.18 -10.21 4.42
N SER A 69 2.94 -11.17 5.33
CA SER A 69 3.35 -12.57 5.12
C SER A 69 2.70 -13.18 3.86
N ILE A 70 1.48 -12.77 3.51
CA ILE A 70 0.75 -13.27 2.32
C ILE A 70 1.58 -13.02 1.05
N PHE A 71 2.09 -11.80 0.88
CA PHE A 71 2.99 -11.47 -0.22
C PHE A 71 4.30 -12.29 -0.14
N LYS A 72 4.95 -12.34 1.02
CA LYS A 72 6.22 -13.08 1.20
C LYS A 72 6.07 -14.56 0.85
N ASP A 73 5.00 -15.20 1.31
CA ASP A 73 4.76 -16.63 1.08
C ASP A 73 4.35 -16.91 -0.36
N SER A 74 3.62 -15.99 -1.00
CA SER A 74 3.37 -16.03 -2.43
C SER A 74 4.68 -15.98 -3.24
N CYS A 75 5.60 -15.09 -2.88
CA CYS A 75 6.93 -15.03 -3.49
C CYS A 75 7.73 -16.31 -3.29
N LYS A 76 7.78 -16.85 -2.06
CA LYS A 76 8.47 -18.13 -1.77
C LYS A 76 7.94 -19.26 -2.64
N ARG A 77 6.62 -19.43 -2.74
CA ARG A 77 6.01 -20.48 -3.58
C ARG A 77 6.40 -20.35 -5.05
N LYS A 78 6.48 -19.12 -5.58
CA LYS A 78 6.91 -18.87 -6.97
C LYS A 78 8.39 -19.12 -7.23
N LEU A 79 9.24 -19.05 -6.21
CA LEU A 79 10.68 -19.28 -6.31
C LEU A 79 11.08 -20.73 -6.06
N GLN A 80 10.21 -21.54 -5.46
CA GLN A 80 10.39 -22.99 -5.26
C GLN A 80 10.00 -23.81 -6.51
N VAL A 81 9.85 -23.16 -7.66
CA VAL A 81 9.59 -23.79 -8.96
C VAL A 81 10.88 -24.38 -9.52
#